data_AF-A0A0G1ZEN7-F1
#
_entry.id   AF-A0A0G1ZEN7-F1
#
_cell.length_a   1.000
_cell.length_b   1.000
_cell.length_c   1.000
_cell.angle_alpha   90.00
_cell.angle_beta   90.00
_cell.angle_gamma   90.00
#
_symmetry.space_group_name_H-M   'P 1'
#
loop_
_entity.id
_entity.type
_entity.pdbx_description
1 polymer ?
#
loop_
_entity_poly.entity_id
_entity_poly.type
_entity_poly.pdbx_seq_one_letter_code
_entity_poly.pdbx_strand_id
1 'polypeptide(L)'
;ATMIVRKMVMELGMSILGPISLASGEMEWYGVSHEQGNFISEEMAGKVDREVVKILGEAYVQAKKVLEKNLPRMEKVTNALLEKETLDEEEFRKLVG
;
A
#
# COMPACT_ATOMS: atom_id res chain seq x y z
N ALA A 1 -4.48 1.67 -0.52
CA ALA A 1 -3.62 0.65 0.13
C ALA A 1 -3.88 -0.75 -0.41
N THR A 2 -5.11 -1.29 -0.32
CA THR A 2 -5.43 -2.68 -0.72
C THR A 2 -5.06 -3.05 -2.16
N MET A 3 -5.34 -2.17 -3.13
CA MET A 3 -4.99 -2.43 -4.54
C MET A 3 -3.48 -2.57 -4.74
N ILE A 4 -2.68 -1.72 -4.07
CA ILE A 4 -1.21 -1.76 -4.16
C ILE A 4 -0.69 -3.08 -3.59
N VAL A 5 -1.20 -3.49 -2.43
CA VAL A 5 -0.80 -4.76 -1.80
C VAL A 5 -1.21 -5.96 -2.66
N ARG A 6 -2.41 -5.95 -3.26
CA ARG A 6 -2.82 -6.99 -4.21
C ARG A 6 -1.87 -7.07 -5.41
N LYS A 7 -1.45 -5.95 -5.99
CA LYS A 7 -0.44 -5.93 -7.05
C LYS A 7 0.91 -6.48 -6.58
N MET A 8 1.36 -6.08 -5.40
CA MET A 8 2.60 -6.60 -4.81
C MET A 8 2.56 -8.13 -4.69
N VAL A 9 1.44 -8.69 -4.22
CA VAL A 9 1.29 -10.13 -4.02
C VAL A 9 1.07 -10.88 -5.35
N MET A 10 0.27 -10.35 -6.27
CA MET A 10 -0.19 -11.05 -7.48
C MET A 10 0.65 -10.79 -8.73
N GLU A 11 1.18 -9.58 -8.92
CA GLU A 11 1.92 -9.17 -10.12
C GLU A 11 3.43 -9.20 -9.88
N LEU A 12 3.86 -8.72 -8.71
CA LEU A 12 5.29 -8.53 -8.40
C LEU A 12 5.92 -9.71 -7.66
N GLY A 13 5.12 -10.68 -7.20
CA GLY A 13 5.60 -11.83 -6.45
C GLY A 13 6.24 -11.48 -5.09
N MET A 14 5.87 -10.32 -4.52
CA MET A 14 6.39 -9.81 -3.24
C MET A 14 5.63 -10.41 -2.05
N SER A 15 5.52 -11.74 -2.02
CA SER A 15 4.88 -12.48 -0.93
C SER A 15 5.50 -13.86 -0.70
N ILE A 16 5.08 -14.51 0.38
CA ILE A 16 5.44 -15.92 0.66
C ILE A 16 4.96 -16.90 -0.42
N LEU A 17 4.06 -16.48 -1.32
CA LEU A 17 3.60 -17.28 -2.46
C LEU A 17 4.67 -17.44 -3.55
N GLY A 18 5.79 -16.71 -3.43
CA GLY A 18 6.92 -16.77 -4.34
C GLY A 18 6.78 -15.86 -5.56
N PRO A 19 7.78 -15.85 -6.45
CA PRO A 19 7.85 -14.98 -7.61
C PRO A 19 6.96 -15.49 -8.75
N ILE A 20 5.66 -15.66 -8.49
CA ILE A 20 4.66 -16.13 -9.46
C ILE A 20 3.74 -14.97 -9.79
N SER A 21 3.64 -14.62 -11.08
CA SER A 21 2.61 -13.69 -11.56
C SER A 21 1.29 -14.45 -11.68
N LEU A 22 0.35 -14.13 -10.79
CA LEU A 22 -1.03 -14.60 -10.83
C LEU A 22 -1.93 -13.67 -11.63
N ALA A 23 -1.46 -12.46 -11.94
CA ALA A 23 -2.14 -11.60 -12.88
C ALA A 23 -1.99 -12.18 -14.29
N SER A 24 -3.13 -12.38 -14.97
CA SER A 24 -3.13 -12.42 -16.42
C SER A 24 -2.64 -11.05 -16.88
N GLY A 25 -1.45 -11.01 -17.48
CA GLY A 25 -0.99 -9.79 -18.12
C GLY A 25 -2.05 -9.36 -19.13
N GLU A 26 -2.39 -8.07 -19.14
CA GLU A 26 -2.92 -7.45 -20.35
C GLU A 26 -1.85 -7.61 -21.43
N MET A 27 -1.84 -8.76 -22.09
CA MET A 27 -1.07 -8.95 -23.31
C MET A 27 -1.89 -8.25 -24.39
N GLU A 28 -1.65 -6.95 -24.57
CA GLU A 28 -2.02 -6.22 -25.77
C GLU A 28 -1.21 -6.78 -26.95
N TRP A 29 -1.61 -7.96 -27.44
CA TRP A 29 -1.19 -8.45 -28.74
C TRP A 29 -2.19 -7.95 -29.77
N TYR A 30 -1.82 -6.88 -30.49
CA TYR A 30 -2.45 -6.42 -31.72
C TYR A 30 -3.99 -6.52 -31.78
N GLY A 31 -4.68 -5.72 -30.97
CA GLY A 31 -6.09 -5.36 -31.21
C GLY A 31 -7.14 -6.44 -30.92
N VAL A 32 -6.79 -7.53 -30.23
CA VAL A 32 -7.78 -8.48 -29.71
C VAL A 32 -7.67 -8.51 -28.19
N SER A 33 -8.61 -7.84 -27.53
CA SER A 33 -8.88 -8.01 -26.10
C SER A 33 -9.42 -9.42 -25.88
N HIS A 34 -8.53 -10.39 -25.69
CA HIS A 34 -8.92 -11.65 -25.07
C HIS A 34 -9.10 -11.38 -23.58
N GLU A 35 -10.33 -11.48 -23.09
CA GLU A 35 -10.60 -11.66 -21.67
C GLU A 35 -9.98 -13.00 -21.26
N GLN A 36 -8.68 -12.99 -20.91
CA GLN A 36 -8.07 -14.12 -20.24
C GLN A 36 -8.66 -14.19 -18.86
N GLY A 37 -9.71 -15.00 -18.71
CA GLY A 37 -10.32 -15.33 -17.44
C GLY A 37 -9.24 -15.70 -16.43
N ASN A 38 -9.36 -15.15 -15.22
CA ASN A 38 -8.45 -15.42 -14.11
C ASN A 38 -8.32 -16.94 -13.89
N PHE A 39 -7.19 -17.54 -14.25
CA PHE A 39 -6.87 -18.94 -13.96
C PHE A 39 -6.30 -19.11 -12.53
N ILE A 40 -6.90 -18.42 -11.56
CA ILE A 40 -6.56 -18.56 -10.14
C ILE A 40 -7.52 -19.56 -9.53
N SER A 41 -7.00 -20.62 -8.92
CA SER A 41 -7.83 -21.53 -8.12
C SER A 41 -8.37 -20.81 -6.88
N GLU A 42 -9.55 -21.20 -6.39
CA GLU A 42 -10.11 -20.64 -5.14
C GLU A 42 -9.14 -20.76 -3.96
N GLU A 43 -8.39 -21.87 -3.90
CA GLU A 43 -7.36 -22.09 -2.88
C GLU A 43 -6.26 -21.01 -2.96
N MET A 44 -5.82 -20.66 -4.17
CA MET A 44 -4.78 -19.65 -4.37
C MET A 44 -5.34 -18.24 -4.13
N ALA A 45 -6.57 -17.95 -4.53
CA ALA A 45 -7.24 -16.69 -4.19
C ALA A 45 -7.34 -16.49 -2.67
N GLY A 46 -7.72 -17.53 -1.93
CA GLY A 46 -7.75 -17.50 -0.47
C GLY A 46 -6.38 -17.28 0.17
N LYS A 47 -5.30 -17.81 -0.43
CA LYS A 47 -3.92 -17.53 0.01
C LYS A 47 -3.52 -16.08 -0.24
N VAL A 48 -3.86 -15.52 -1.39
CA VAL A 48 -3.63 -14.10 -1.73
C VAL A 48 -4.32 -13.19 -0.72
N ASP A 49 -5.62 -13.42 -0.45
CA ASP A 49 -6.37 -12.56 0.47
C ASP A 49 -5.81 -12.60 1.90
N ARG A 50 -5.36 -13.76 2.38
CA ARG A 50 -4.68 -13.88 3.69
C ARG A 50 -3.40 -13.05 3.75
N GLU A 51 -2.60 -13.10 2.70
CA GLU A 51 -1.35 -12.34 2.64
C GLU A 51 -1.62 -10.83 2.56
N VAL A 52 -2.63 -10.41 1.80
CA VAL A 52 -3.04 -9.01 1.72
C VAL A 52 -3.44 -8.47 3.10
N VAL A 53 -4.25 -9.22 3.85
CA VAL A 53 -4.65 -8.84 5.21
C VAL A 53 -3.45 -8.76 6.13
N LYS A 54 -2.52 -9.73 6.05
CA LYS A 54 -1.30 -9.75 6.85
C LYS A 54 -0.42 -8.52 6.59
N ILE A 55 -0.11 -8.23 5.33
CA ILE A 55 0.73 -7.08 4.95
C ILE A 55 0.07 -5.77 5.39
N LEU A 56 -1.24 -5.62 5.19
CA LEU A 56 -1.97 -4.43 5.63
C LEU A 56 -1.97 -4.27 7.15
N GLY A 57 -2.13 -5.36 7.89
CA GLY A 57 -2.08 -5.36 9.35
C GLY A 57 -0.70 -4.93 9.87
N GLU A 58 0.37 -5.50 9.30
CA GLU A 58 1.74 -5.12 9.64
C GLU A 58 2.03 -3.65 9.32
N ALA A 59 1.67 -3.20 8.11
CA ALA A 59 1.83 -1.82 7.69
C ALA A 59 1.06 -0.85 8.60
N TYR A 60 -0.15 -1.21 9.03
CA TYR A 60 -0.95 -0.40 9.96
C TYR A 60 -0.27 -0.29 11.32
N VAL A 61 0.21 -1.41 11.89
CA VAL A 61 0.92 -1.40 13.16
C VAL A 61 2.21 -0.57 13.07
N GLN A 62 2.96 -0.67 11.98
CA GLN A 62 4.15 0.14 11.75
C GLN A 62 3.81 1.63 11.64
N ALA A 63 2.80 1.98 10.85
CA ALA A 63 2.34 3.36 10.72
C ALA A 63 1.92 3.94 12.07
N LYS A 64 1.14 3.18 12.86
CA LYS A 64 0.73 3.58 14.22
C LYS A 64 1.94 3.81 15.12
N LYS A 65 2.91 2.89 15.15
CA LYS A 65 4.14 3.05 15.94
C LYS A 65 4.95 4.29 15.54
N VAL A 66 5.04 4.57 14.23
CA VAL A 66 5.73 5.76 13.73
C VAL A 66 5.01 7.04 14.15
N LEU A 67 3.67 7.06 14.08
CA LEU A 67 2.86 8.18 14.55
C LEU A 67 3.00 8.39 16.06
N GLU A 68 2.88 7.34 16.86
CA GLU A 68 3.06 7.40 18.32
C GLU A 68 4.47 7.88 18.70
N LYS A 69 5.51 7.40 18.02
CA LYS A 69 6.89 7.86 18.26
C LYS A 69 7.09 9.35 17.93
N ASN A 70 6.34 9.87 16.95
CA ASN A 70 6.43 11.25 16.50
C ASN A 70 5.29 12.14 17.00
N LEU A 71 4.51 11.69 17.99
CA LEU A 71 3.38 12.43 18.55
C LEU A 71 3.75 13.89 18.92
N PRO A 72 4.90 14.16 19.58
CA PRO A 72 5.28 15.54 19.92
C PRO A 72 5.56 16.41 18.69
N ARG A 73 6.01 15.82 17.58
CA ARG A 73 6.20 16.54 16.31
C ARG A 73 4.85 16.78 15.63
N MET A 74 3.94 15.81 15.71
CA MET A 74 2.59 15.92 15.17
C MET A 74 1.82 17.04 15.86
N GLU A 75 1.88 17.13 17.20
CA GLU A 75 1.26 18.22 17.97
C GLU A 75 1.76 19.61 17.55
N LYS A 76 3.07 19.77 17.30
CA LYS A 76 3.62 21.02 16.80
C LYS A 76 3.06 21.41 15.44
N VAL A 77 2.96 20.45 14.52
CA VAL A 77 2.38 20.68 13.19
C VAL A 77 0.90 21.01 13.31
N THR A 78 0.14 20.29 14.13
CA THR A 78 -1.28 20.56 14.34
C THR A 78 -1.52 21.93 14.95
N ASN A 79 -0.75 22.34 15.96
CA ASN A 79 -0.86 23.68 16.54
C ASN A 79 -0.51 24.77 15.51
N ALA A 80 0.53 24.56 14.70
CA ALA A 80 0.87 25.48 13.63
C ALA A 80 -0.22 25.55 12.55
N LEU A 81 -0.91 24.45 12.24
CA LEU A 81 -2.04 24.41 11.31
C LEU A 81 -3.31 25.09 11.86
N LEU A 82 -3.48 25.12 13.19
CA LEU A 82 -4.56 25.86 13.84
C LEU A 82 -4.33 27.37 13.77
N GLU A 83 -3.07 27.81 13.83
CA GLU A 83 -2.70 29.23 13.69
C GLU A 83 -2.61 29.69 12.23
N LYS A 84 -2.07 28.82 11.36
CA LYS A 84 -1.95 29.03 9.92
C LYS A 84 -2.68 27.91 9.19
N GLU A 85 -3.79 28.23 8.52
CA GLU A 85 -4.62 27.26 7.79
C GLU A 85 -3.85 26.43 6.74
N THR A 86 -2.64 26.85 6.35
CA THR A 86 -1.76 26.13 5.43
C THR A 86 -0.31 26.32 5.87
N LEU A 87 0.50 25.26 5.74
CA LEU A 87 1.94 25.28 5.97
C LEU A 87 2.66 24.94 4.68
N ASP A 88 3.66 25.75 4.34
CA ASP A 88 4.58 25.44 3.24
C ASP A 88 5.62 24.40 3.66
N GLU A 89 6.28 23.77 2.68
CA GLU A 89 7.28 22.72 2.90
C GLU A 89 8.41 23.18 3.84
N GLU A 90 8.91 24.41 3.66
CA GLU A 90 9.97 24.95 4.52
C GLU A 90 9.51 25.15 5.97
N GLU A 91 8.27 25.58 6.17
CA GLU A 91 7.69 25.79 7.50
C GLU A 91 7.47 24.46 8.21
N PHE A 92 6.96 23.46 7.49
CA PHE A 92 6.79 22.10 8.00
C PHE A 92 8.14 21.48 8.41
N ARG A 93 9.17 21.59 7.56
CA ARG A 93 10.51 21.07 7.87
C ARG A 93 11.10 21.72 9.13
N LYS A 94 10.93 23.04 9.31
CA LYS A 94 11.37 23.75 10.53
C LYS A 94 10.69 23.23 11.80
N LEU A 95 9.43 22.80 11.72
CA LEU A 95 8.66 22.30 12.86
C LEU A 95 9.02 20.85 13.23
N VAL A 96 9.25 20.02 12.21
CA VAL A 96 9.46 18.56 12.37
C VAL A 96 10.95 18.20 12.56
N GLY A 97 11.86 19.05 12.08
CA GLY A 97 13.32 18.88 12.17
C GLY A 97 13.88 18.03 11.04
#